data_AF-A0AAP2S3I0-F1
#
_entry.id   AF-A0AAP2S3I0-F1
#
_cell.length_a   1.000
_cell.length_b   1.000
_cell.length_c   1.000
_cell.angle_alpha   90.00
_cell.angle_beta   90.00
_cell.angle_gamma   90.00
#
_symmetry.space_group_name_H-M   'P 1'
#
loop_
_entity.id
_entity.type
_entity.pdbx_description
1 polymer ?
#
loop_
_entity_poly.entity_id
_entity_poly.type
_entity_poly.pdbx_seq_one_letter_code
_entity_poly.pdbx_strand_id
1 'polypeptide(L)'
;MFVTHRLDLPAIERALREVQDRFAELSRHFTEPRDPLTDEVLHNVLEGYALIDDYVARGVDLFDLHQLNLMLEINAVVLCGKDPARRLEYAQHLAATEEHFFNNVEGGIKDLFNWYCAYRSESVWKRAAGVYV
;
A
#
# COMPACT_ATOMS: atom_id res chain seq x y z
N MET A 1 -26.59 6.59 -9.08
CA MET A 1 -25.78 6.94 -7.89
C MET A 1 -25.03 5.67 -7.52
N PHE A 2 -23.71 5.62 -7.73
CA PHE A 2 -22.92 4.45 -7.35
C PHE A 2 -22.66 4.50 -5.84
N VAL A 3 -22.80 3.37 -5.16
CA VAL A 3 -22.44 3.27 -3.74
C VAL A 3 -20.93 3.12 -3.67
N THR A 4 -20.26 4.05 -2.99
CA THR A 4 -18.83 3.95 -2.71
C THR A 4 -18.63 3.14 -1.43
N HIS A 5 -18.05 1.95 -1.55
CA HIS A 5 -17.65 1.15 -0.40
C HIS A 5 -16.40 1.74 0.24
N ARG A 6 -16.40 1.88 1.56
CA ARG A 6 -15.32 2.45 2.37
C ARG A 6 -14.62 1.35 3.16
N LEU A 7 -13.39 1.61 3.59
CA LEU A 7 -12.66 0.72 4.47
C LEU A 7 -13.17 0.85 5.90
N ASP A 8 -13.29 -0.29 6.59
CA ASP A 8 -13.59 -0.33 8.02
C ASP A 8 -12.27 -0.24 8.81
N LEU A 9 -11.80 1.00 9.04
CA LEU A 9 -10.53 1.24 9.74
C LEU A 9 -10.50 0.62 11.15
N PRO A 10 -11.57 0.70 11.98
CA PRO A 10 -11.61 0.00 13.27
C PRO A 10 -11.49 -1.53 13.17
N ALA A 11 -12.10 -2.15 12.15
CA ALA A 11 -11.94 -3.59 11.93
C ALA A 11 -10.52 -3.95 11.47
N ILE A 12 -9.92 -3.12 10.61
CA ILE A 12 -8.54 -3.27 10.15
C ILE A 12 -7.56 -3.16 11.33
N GLU A 13 -7.71 -2.15 12.20
CA GLU A 13 -6.88 -2.00 13.39
C GLU A 13 -6.95 -3.23 14.29
N ARG A 14 -8.16 -3.74 14.56
CA ARG A 14 -8.33 -4.94 15.38
C ARG A 14 -7.61 -6.14 14.78
N ALA A 15 -7.74 -6.36 13.47
CA ALA A 15 -7.03 -7.44 12.78
C ALA A 15 -5.50 -7.28 12.84
N LEU A 16 -4.99 -6.05 12.69
CA LEU A 16 -3.55 -5.77 12.81
C LEU A 16 -3.04 -5.99 14.23
N ARG A 17 -3.83 -5.65 15.26
CA ARG A 17 -3.50 -5.91 16.67
C ARG A 17 -3.45 -7.41 16.97
N GLU A 18 -4.39 -8.20 16.42
CA GLU A 18 -4.34 -9.67 16.53
C GLU A 18 -3.06 -10.26 15.92
N VAL A 19 -2.58 -9.70 14.79
CA VAL A 19 -1.30 -10.09 14.20
C VAL A 19 -0.12 -9.65 15.08
N GLN A 20 -0.16 -8.43 15.62
CA GLN A 20 0.87 -7.89 16.50
C GLN A 20 1.05 -8.76 17.75
N ASP A 21 -0.03 -9.13 18.42
CA ASP A 21 -0.03 -9.95 19.64
C ASP A 21 0.60 -11.33 19.41
N ARG A 22 0.46 -11.86 18.19
CA ARG A 22 0.97 -13.18 17.78
C ARG A 22 2.28 -13.10 16.99
N PHE A 23 2.86 -11.92 16.81
CA PHE A 23 3.96 -11.71 15.88
C PHE A 23 5.18 -12.59 16.19
N ALA A 24 5.50 -12.80 17.47
CA ALA A 24 6.62 -13.64 17.88
C ALA A 24 6.43 -15.14 17.59
N GLU A 25 5.19 -15.62 17.49
CA GLU A 25 4.85 -16.98 17.05
C GLU A 25 4.91 -17.06 15.52
N LEU A 26 4.22 -16.12 14.85
CA LEU A 26 4.12 -16.07 13.38
C LEU A 26 5.49 -15.92 12.72
N SER A 27 6.36 -15.08 13.27
CA SER A 27 7.67 -14.78 12.68
C SER A 27 8.62 -15.98 12.63
N ARG A 28 8.39 -17.02 13.45
CA ARG A 28 9.14 -18.29 13.38
C ARG A 28 8.92 -19.07 12.09
N HIS A 29 7.81 -18.78 11.41
CA HIS A 29 7.43 -19.42 10.16
C HIS A 29 7.78 -18.59 8.93
N PHE A 30 8.34 -17.39 9.09
CA PHE A 30 8.75 -16.57 7.96
C PHE A 30 10.05 -17.09 7.37
N THR A 31 10.13 -17.13 6.03
CA THR A 31 11.36 -17.50 5.30
C THR A 31 12.52 -16.59 5.68
N GLU A 32 12.23 -15.32 5.94
CA GLU A 32 13.19 -14.31 6.36
C GLU A 32 12.73 -13.70 7.68
N PRO A 33 13.64 -13.50 8.66
CA PRO A 33 13.33 -12.75 9.87
C PRO A 33 12.80 -11.36 9.53
N ARG A 34 11.74 -10.95 10.22
CA ARG A 34 11.16 -9.61 10.10
C ARG A 34 11.26 -8.89 11.42
N ASP A 35 11.51 -7.59 11.36
CA ASP A 35 11.47 -6.73 12.54
C ASP A 35 10.09 -6.80 13.21
N PRO A 36 10.02 -6.63 14.54
CA PRO A 36 8.75 -6.63 15.25
C PRO A 36 7.74 -5.63 14.67
N LEU A 37 6.48 -6.02 14.63
CA LEU A 37 5.37 -5.09 14.38
C LEU A 37 5.17 -4.20 15.61
N THR A 38 5.99 -3.17 15.75
CA THR A 38 5.86 -2.21 16.86
C THR A 38 4.60 -1.36 16.74
N ASP A 39 4.21 -0.68 17.82
CA ASP A 39 3.06 0.25 17.78
C ASP A 39 3.25 1.36 16.75
N GLU A 40 4.48 1.79 16.56
CA GLU A 40 4.85 2.80 15.57
C GLU A 40 4.62 2.28 14.14
N VAL A 41 5.09 1.06 13.84
CA VAL A 41 4.88 0.44 12.52
C VAL A 41 3.39 0.21 12.28
N LEU A 42 2.66 -0.30 13.28
CA LEU A 42 1.21 -0.50 13.18
C LEU A 42 0.47 0.82 12.92
N HIS A 43 0.87 1.90 13.61
CA HIS A 43 0.30 3.22 13.38
C HIS A 43 0.54 3.71 11.94
N ASN A 44 1.76 3.57 11.42
CA ASN A 44 2.06 3.95 10.03
C ASN A 44 1.26 3.12 9.01
N VAL A 45 1.04 1.82 9.27
CA VAL A 45 0.19 0.96 8.44
C VAL A 45 -1.26 1.44 8.45
N LEU A 46 -1.80 1.81 9.61
CA LEU A 46 -3.15 2.39 9.72
C LEU A 46 -3.28 3.71 8.97
N GLU A 47 -2.27 4.58 9.05
CA GLU A 47 -2.23 5.82 8.28
C GLU A 47 -2.22 5.57 6.77
N GLY A 48 -1.57 4.49 6.32
CA GLY A 48 -1.62 4.01 4.93
C GLY A 48 -3.03 3.57 4.51
N TYR A 49 -3.72 2.79 5.34
CA TYR A 49 -5.11 2.41 5.08
C TYR A 49 -6.05 3.62 5.08
N ALA A 50 -5.88 4.55 6.00
CA ALA A 50 -6.65 5.80 6.03
C ALA A 50 -6.45 6.64 4.76
N LEU A 51 -5.22 6.64 4.21
CA LEU A 51 -4.92 7.32 2.95
C LEU A 51 -5.61 6.65 1.75
N ILE A 52 -5.62 5.32 1.70
CA ILE A 52 -6.37 4.58 0.67
C ILE A 52 -7.87 4.89 0.77
N ASP A 53 -8.42 4.91 1.99
CA ASP A 53 -9.82 5.21 2.21
C ASP A 53 -10.19 6.66 1.80
N ASP A 54 -9.30 7.64 2.01
CA ASP A 54 -9.46 9.01 1.48
C ASP A 54 -9.50 9.03 -0.05
N TYR A 55 -8.58 8.32 -0.71
CA TYR A 55 -8.54 8.23 -2.17
C TYR A 55 -9.83 7.61 -2.73
N VAL A 56 -10.33 6.55 -2.10
CA VAL A 56 -11.61 5.93 -2.46
C VAL A 56 -12.77 6.91 -2.27
N ALA A 57 -12.80 7.64 -1.14
CA ALA A 57 -13.83 8.65 -0.86
C ALA A 57 -13.89 9.75 -1.93
N ARG A 58 -12.72 10.12 -2.46
CA ARG A 58 -12.56 11.17 -3.49
C ARG A 58 -12.73 10.63 -4.92
N GLY A 59 -12.94 9.33 -5.10
CA GLY A 59 -13.08 8.71 -6.41
C GLY A 59 -11.77 8.68 -7.21
N VAL A 60 -10.62 8.68 -6.53
CA VAL A 60 -9.30 8.57 -7.16
C VAL A 60 -9.09 7.14 -7.65
N ASP A 61 -8.78 6.99 -8.95
CA ASP A 61 -8.25 5.74 -9.48
C ASP A 61 -6.73 5.73 -9.35
N LEU A 62 -6.21 4.96 -8.40
CA LEU A 62 -4.77 4.83 -8.15
C LEU A 62 -4.00 4.28 -9.36
N PHE A 63 -4.68 3.58 -10.27
CA PHE A 63 -4.08 3.01 -11.47
C PHE A 63 -4.23 3.92 -12.69
N ASP A 64 -4.71 5.16 -12.52
CA ASP A 64 -4.58 6.18 -13.55
C ASP A 64 -3.11 6.63 -13.65
N LEU A 65 -2.62 6.82 -14.87
CA LEU A 65 -1.24 7.21 -15.14
C LEU A 65 -0.85 8.51 -14.41
N HIS A 66 -1.78 9.45 -14.26
CA HIS A 66 -1.54 10.73 -13.58
C HIS A 66 -1.55 10.63 -12.06
N GLN A 67 -1.89 9.45 -11.51
CA GLN A 67 -2.06 9.22 -10.06
C GLN A 67 -1.10 8.15 -9.52
N LEU A 68 -0.22 7.56 -10.33
CA LEU A 68 0.70 6.49 -9.90
C LEU A 68 1.63 6.93 -8.75
N ASN A 69 1.95 8.23 -8.66
CA ASN A 69 2.71 8.79 -7.55
C ASN A 69 1.99 8.66 -6.20
N LEU A 70 0.66 8.52 -6.18
CA LEU A 70 -0.09 8.29 -4.95
C LEU A 70 0.17 6.90 -4.35
N MET A 71 0.58 5.91 -5.17
CA MET A 71 1.04 4.63 -4.66
C MET A 71 2.36 4.76 -3.92
N LEU A 72 3.28 5.58 -4.44
CA LEU A 72 4.53 5.93 -3.74
C LEU A 72 4.26 6.66 -2.44
N GLU A 73 3.24 7.52 -2.40
CA GLU A 73 2.84 8.21 -1.16
C GLU A 73 2.33 7.23 -0.10
N ILE A 74 1.53 6.23 -0.49
CA ILE A 74 1.10 5.16 0.44
C ILE A 74 2.33 4.43 0.99
N ASN A 75 3.28 4.07 0.13
CA ASN A 75 4.51 3.42 0.56
C ASN A 75 5.33 4.29 1.53
N ALA A 76 5.48 5.59 1.24
CA ALA A 76 6.18 6.53 2.10
C ALA A 76 5.53 6.65 3.48
N VAL A 77 4.20 6.77 3.54
CA VAL A 77 3.45 6.83 4.80
C VAL A 77 3.63 5.57 5.63
N VAL A 78 3.61 4.38 5.01
CA VAL A 78 3.86 3.12 5.72
C VAL A 78 5.31 3.04 6.21
N LEU A 79 6.26 3.50 5.41
CA LEU A 79 7.69 3.43 5.72
C LEU A 79 8.11 4.35 6.88
N CYS A 80 7.69 5.62 6.85
CA CYS A 80 8.19 6.64 7.79
C CYS A 80 7.10 7.47 8.47
N GLY A 81 5.82 7.18 8.23
CA GLY A 81 4.70 7.98 8.72
C GLY A 81 4.53 9.29 7.96
N LYS A 82 3.71 10.20 8.52
CA LYS A 82 3.38 11.51 7.92
C LYS A 82 4.23 12.68 8.43
N ASP A 83 5.15 12.43 9.36
CA ASP A 83 6.02 13.46 9.93
C ASP A 83 7.06 13.92 8.88
N PRO A 84 7.08 15.22 8.49
CA PRO A 84 8.07 15.74 7.55
C PRO A 84 9.52 15.56 7.99
N ALA A 85 9.81 15.60 9.29
CA ALA A 85 11.17 15.44 9.80
C ALA A 85 11.67 14.01 9.53
N ARG A 86 10.83 13.01 9.83
CA ARG A 86 11.14 11.61 9.52
C ARG A 86 11.22 11.37 8.02
N ARG A 87 10.36 11.99 7.23
CA ARG A 87 10.43 11.87 5.77
C ARG A 87 11.80 12.30 5.21
N LEU A 88 12.43 13.32 5.82
CA LEU A 88 13.77 13.76 5.45
C LEU A 88 14.84 12.70 5.79
N GLU A 89 14.72 12.04 6.95
CA GLU A 89 15.62 10.94 7.34
C GLU A 89 15.58 9.78 6.33
N TYR A 90 14.41 9.52 5.73
CA TYR A 90 14.21 8.45 4.74
C TYR A 90 14.37 8.90 3.29
N ALA A 91 14.80 10.13 3.02
CA ALA A 91 14.82 10.71 1.67
C ALA A 91 15.57 9.84 0.63
N GLN A 92 16.69 9.22 1.02
CA GLN A 92 17.44 8.33 0.13
C GLN A 92 16.66 7.04 -0.20
N HIS A 93 15.97 6.46 0.78
CA HIS A 93 15.12 5.28 0.57
C HIS A 93 13.92 5.59 -0.32
N LEU A 94 13.32 6.77 -0.14
CA LEU A 94 12.20 7.22 -0.97
C LEU A 94 12.63 7.44 -2.43
N ALA A 95 13.77 8.10 -2.65
CA ALA A 95 14.32 8.31 -3.99
C ALA A 95 14.67 6.98 -4.68
N ALA A 96 15.30 6.04 -3.96
CA ALA A 96 15.59 4.71 -4.50
C ALA A 96 14.32 3.92 -4.84
N THR A 97 13.27 4.04 -4.00
CA THR A 97 11.97 3.40 -4.25
C THR A 97 11.29 3.99 -5.47
N GLU A 98 11.29 5.31 -5.63
CA GLU A 98 10.73 5.99 -6.81
C GLU A 98 11.47 5.59 -8.09
N GLU A 99 12.80 5.60 -8.07
CA GLU A 99 13.63 5.18 -9.21
C GLU A 99 13.32 3.74 -9.62
N HIS A 100 13.27 2.82 -8.64
CA HIS A 100 12.94 1.42 -8.91
C HIS A 100 11.50 1.25 -9.41
N PHE A 101 10.54 1.97 -8.82
CA PHE A 101 9.13 1.87 -9.16
C PHE A 101 8.86 2.22 -10.63
N PHE A 102 9.49 3.27 -11.15
CA PHE A 102 9.30 3.71 -12.53
C PHE A 102 10.22 3.03 -13.56
N ASN A 103 11.42 2.61 -13.16
CA ASN A 103 12.43 2.10 -14.10
C ASN A 103 12.58 0.57 -14.11
N ASN A 104 11.85 -0.17 -13.25
CA ASN A 104 11.89 -1.62 -13.30
C ASN A 104 11.30 -2.14 -14.63
N VAL A 105 12.10 -2.92 -15.36
CA VAL A 105 11.82 -3.38 -16.73
C VAL A 105 11.01 -4.67 -16.75
N GLU A 106 11.00 -5.45 -15.67
CA GLU A 106 10.22 -6.69 -15.56
C GLU A 106 9.24 -6.59 -14.38
N GLY A 107 7.94 -6.59 -14.67
CA GLY A 107 6.90 -6.59 -13.63
C GLY A 107 6.77 -5.25 -12.90
N GLY A 108 7.24 -4.17 -13.50
CA GLY A 108 7.16 -2.81 -12.94
C GLY A 108 5.77 -2.17 -13.08
N ILE A 109 5.63 -0.93 -12.59
CA ILE A 109 4.35 -0.22 -12.60
C ILE A 109 3.76 -0.06 -14.02
N LYS A 110 4.61 0.00 -15.04
CA LYS A 110 4.20 0.08 -16.45
C LYS A 110 3.44 -1.18 -16.88
N ASP A 111 3.92 -2.36 -16.52
CA ASP A 111 3.28 -3.62 -16.86
C ASP A 111 1.94 -3.75 -16.12
N LEU A 112 1.92 -3.38 -14.84
CA LEU A 112 0.70 -3.32 -14.04
C LEU A 112 -0.35 -2.37 -14.65
N PHE A 113 0.06 -1.17 -15.03
CA PHE A 113 -0.80 -0.18 -15.67
C PHE A 113 -1.37 -0.70 -17.00
N ASN A 114 -0.51 -1.29 -17.85
CA ASN A 114 -0.92 -1.85 -19.13
C ASN A 114 -1.94 -2.98 -18.94
N TRP A 115 -1.68 -3.87 -18.00
CA TRP A 115 -2.59 -4.95 -17.64
C TRP A 115 -3.94 -4.38 -17.15
N TYR A 116 -3.91 -3.47 -16.17
CA TYR A 116 -5.13 -2.86 -15.63
C TYR A 116 -5.97 -2.19 -16.72
N CYS A 117 -5.32 -1.48 -17.65
CA CYS A 117 -5.97 -0.86 -18.79
C CYS A 117 -6.63 -1.87 -19.74
N ALA A 118 -5.93 -2.96 -20.06
CA ALA A 118 -6.42 -4.00 -20.97
C ALA A 118 -7.64 -4.76 -20.41
N TYR A 119 -7.73 -4.89 -19.08
CA TYR A 119 -8.79 -5.65 -18.41
C TYR A 119 -9.84 -4.74 -17.71
N ARG A 120 -9.96 -3.46 -18.09
CA ARG A 120 -10.93 -2.53 -17.46
C ARG A 120 -12.39 -2.98 -17.53
N SER A 121 -12.76 -3.74 -18.57
CA SER A 121 -14.11 -4.27 -18.77
C SER A 121 -14.40 -5.54 -17.96
N GLU A 122 -13.39 -6.14 -17.33
CA GLU A 122 -13.55 -7.34 -16.53
C GLU A 122 -14.18 -7.05 -15.16
N SER A 123 -14.69 -8.11 -14.53
CA SER A 123 -15.20 -8.01 -13.16
C SER A 123 -14.14 -7.49 -12.18
N VAL A 124 -14.59 -6.81 -11.13
CA VAL A 124 -13.72 -6.30 -10.05
C VAL A 124 -12.87 -7.41 -9.43
N TRP A 125 -13.38 -8.64 -9.34
CA TRP A 125 -12.65 -9.79 -8.83
C TRP A 125 -11.48 -10.20 -9.72
N LYS A 126 -11.69 -10.26 -11.05
CA LYS A 126 -10.63 -10.59 -11.99
C LYS A 126 -9.56 -9.50 -12.03
N ARG A 127 -9.98 -8.23 -11.97
CA ARG A 127 -9.08 -7.08 -11.88
C ARG A 127 -8.23 -7.10 -10.61
N ALA A 128 -8.85 -7.34 -9.45
CA ALA A 128 -8.13 -7.43 -8.18
C ALA A 128 -7.12 -8.59 -8.17
N ALA A 129 -7.51 -9.76 -8.70
CA ALA A 129 -6.62 -10.91 -8.76
C ALA A 129 -5.37 -10.66 -9.61
N GLY A 130 -5.50 -10.06 -10.79
CA GLY A 130 -4.32 -9.82 -11.65
C GLY A 130 -3.47 -8.61 -11.29
N VAL A 131 -3.92 -7.75 -10.37
CA VAL A 131 -3.07 -6.71 -9.75
C VAL A 131 -2.25 -7.29 -8.59
N TYR A 132 -2.75 -8.32 -7.93
CA TYR A 132 -2.13 -8.91 -6.74
C TYR A 132 -1.07 -10.00 -7.06
N VAL A 133 -1.24 -10.70 -8.18
CA VAL A 133 -0.47 -11.91 -8.55
C VAL A 133 0.67 -11.59 -9.51
#